data_AF-A0A4V2NHW7-F1
#
_entry.id   AF-A0A4V2NHW7-F1
#
_cell.length_a   1.000
_cell.length_b   1.000
_cell.length_c   1.000
_cell.angle_alpha   90.00
_cell.angle_beta   90.00
_cell.angle_gamma   90.00
#
_symmetry.space_group_name_H-M   'P 1'
#
loop_
_entity.id
_entity.type
_entity.pdbx_description
1 polymer ?
#
loop_
_entity_poly.entity_id
_entity_poly.type
_entity_poly.pdbx_seq_one_letter_code
_entity_poly.pdbx_strand_id
1 'polypeptide(L)' 'FLSQPFFVAEKFSGIEGKFVKPEDTVRGFKEIIEGKYDDLPESAFLYVGTIEEAVEKANKKK' A
#
# COMPACT_ATOMS: atom_id res chain seq x y z
N PHE A 1 3.85 4.15 0.34
CA PHE A 1 3.51 3.55 -0.96
C PHE A 1 4.73 3.01 -1.71
N LEU A 2 5.95 3.49 -1.41
CA LEU A 2 7.19 2.88 -1.92
C LEU A 2 7.65 1.66 -1.11
N SER A 3 7.08 1.41 0.06
CA SER A 3 7.34 0.20 0.85
C SER A 3 6.34 -0.89 0.50
N GLN A 4 6.84 -2.08 0.21
CA GLN A 4 6.07 -3.24 -0.20
C GLN A 4 6.49 -4.45 0.66
N PRO A 5 5.56 -5.34 1.03
CA PRO A 5 5.92 -6.60 1.66
C PRO A 5 6.57 -7.53 0.63
N PHE A 6 7.80 -7.94 0.90
CA PHE A 6 8.54 -8.87 0.05
C PHE A 6 8.31 -10.32 0.50
N PHE A 7 8.12 -11.23 -0.45
CA PHE A 7 8.00 -12.67 -0.19
C PHE A 7 9.16 -13.24 0.63
N VAL A 8 10.39 -12.74 0.38
CA VAL A 8 11.58 -13.17 1.14
C VAL A 8 11.62 -12.64 2.58
N ALA A 9 10.92 -11.53 2.85
CA ALA A 9 10.90 -10.89 4.15
C ALA A 9 9.78 -11.43 5.05
N GLU A 10 8.84 -12.21 4.52
CA GLU A 10 7.66 -12.74 5.23
C GLU A 10 8.04 -13.51 6.50
N LYS A 11 9.12 -14.32 6.45
CA LYS A 11 9.62 -15.06 7.61
C LYS A 11 10.10 -14.17 8.76
N PHE A 12 10.47 -12.93 8.48
CA PHE A 12 11.01 -11.99 9.45
C PHE A 12 9.98 -10.95 9.89
N SER A 13 9.15 -10.46 8.96
CA SER A 13 8.14 -9.44 9.23
C SER A 13 6.81 -10.00 9.70
N GLY A 14 6.50 -11.28 9.39
CA GLY A 14 5.17 -11.85 9.57
C GLY A 14 4.10 -11.27 8.64
N ILE A 15 4.51 -10.47 7.65
CA ILE A 15 3.62 -9.83 6.67
C ILE A 15 3.73 -10.60 5.35
N GLU A 16 2.60 -11.08 4.85
CA GLU A 16 2.53 -11.83 3.59
C GLU A 16 3.06 -11.00 2.42
N GLY A 17 3.99 -11.58 1.66
CA GLY A 17 4.58 -10.94 0.50
C GLY A 17 3.54 -10.70 -0.59
N LYS A 18 3.65 -9.57 -1.32
CA LYS A 18 2.71 -9.25 -2.39
C LYS A 18 3.43 -8.89 -3.68
N PHE A 19 2.81 -9.28 -4.79
CA PHE A 19 3.20 -8.85 -6.13
C PHE A 19 2.17 -7.87 -6.67
N VAL A 20 2.64 -6.73 -7.17
CA VAL A 20 1.81 -5.66 -7.71
C VAL A 20 2.11 -5.54 -9.20
N LYS A 21 1.06 -5.47 -10.03
CA LYS A 21 1.25 -5.28 -11.46
C LYS A 21 1.70 -3.84 -11.73
N PRO A 22 2.54 -3.60 -12.76
CA PRO A 22 2.97 -2.25 -13.11
C PRO A 22 1.81 -1.27 -13.35
N GLU A 23 0.71 -1.73 -13.94
CA GLU A 23 -0.49 -0.93 -14.22
C GLU A 23 -1.13 -0.41 -12.92
N ASP A 24 -1.20 -1.26 -11.89
CA ASP A 24 -1.73 -0.90 -10.57
C ASP A 24 -0.79 0.05 -9.83
N THR A 25 0.53 -0.13 -9.97
CA THR A 25 1.51 0.79 -9.41
C THR A 25 1.36 2.18 -10.01
N VAL A 26 1.33 2.29 -11.36
CA VAL A 26 1.19 3.58 -12.05
C VAL A 26 -0.13 4.26 -11.69
N ARG A 27 -1.24 3.50 -11.65
CA ARG A 27 -2.55 3.99 -11.21
C ARG A 27 -2.49 4.54 -9.79
N GLY A 28 -2.01 3.75 -8.84
CA GLY A 28 -1.92 4.16 -7.43
C GLY A 28 -1.07 5.41 -7.22
N PHE A 29 0.09 5.51 -7.88
CA PHE A 29 0.92 6.72 -7.81
C PHE A 29 0.23 7.93 -8.41
N LYS A 30 -0.45 7.78 -9.56
CA LYS A 30 -1.21 8.87 -10.16
C LYS A 30 -2.29 9.40 -9.20
N GLU A 31 -3.05 8.51 -8.59
CA GLU A 31 -4.14 8.89 -7.69
C GLU A 31 -3.66 9.53 -6.39
N ILE A 32 -2.49 9.12 -5.87
CA ILE A 32 -1.82 9.79 -4.76
C ILE A 32 -1.43 11.22 -5.15
N ILE A 33 -0.84 11.41 -6.34
CA ILE A 33 -0.43 12.75 -6.82
C ILE A 33 -1.64 13.65 -7.10
N GLU A 34 -2.77 13.07 -7.53
CA GLU A 34 -4.05 13.76 -7.71
C GLU A 34 -4.74 14.11 -6.37
N GLY A 35 -4.18 13.73 -5.22
CA GLY A 35 -4.71 14.05 -3.89
C GLY A 35 -5.95 13.26 -3.49
N LYS A 36 -6.29 12.16 -4.18
CA LYS A 36 -7.51 11.38 -3.90
C LYS A 36 -7.53 10.70 -2.52
N TYR A 37 -6.37 10.61 -1.87
CA TYR A 37 -6.17 9.87 -0.64
C TYR A 37 -5.53 10.71 0.48
N ASP A 38 -5.59 12.04 0.38
CA ASP A 38 -4.99 12.96 1.36
C ASP A 38 -5.64 12.86 2.75
N ASP A 39 -6.89 12.37 2.82
CA ASP A 39 -7.59 12.11 4.08
C ASP A 39 -7.09 10.84 4.83
N LEU A 40 -6.24 10.02 4.19
CA LEU A 40 -5.75 8.78 4.78
C LEU A 40 -4.50 9.06 5.64
N PRO A 41 -4.37 8.41 6.82
CA PRO A 41 -3.17 8.56 7.63
C PRO A 41 -1.94 7.98 6.92
N GLU A 42 -0.78 8.63 7.03
CA GLU A 42 0.46 8.20 6.37
C GLU A 42 0.82 6.73 6.67
N SER A 43 0.51 6.26 7.88
CA SER A 43 0.75 4.87 8.29
C SER A 43 -0.02 3.82 7.48
N ALA A 44 -1.08 4.22 6.78
CA ALA A 44 -1.86 3.34 5.91
C ALA A 44 -1.11 2.99 4.61
N PHE A 45 -0.18 3.84 4.18
CA PHE A 45 0.60 3.61 2.96
C PHE A 45 1.86 2.77 3.18
N LEU A 46 2.08 2.25 4.39
CA LEU A 46 3.26 1.45 4.73
C LEU A 46 2.98 -0.04 4.53
N TYR A 47 3.90 -0.75 3.86
CA TYR A 47 3.83 -2.20 3.65
C TYR A 47 2.49 -2.63 3.07
N VAL A 48 2.08 -1.98 1.98
CA VAL A 48 0.88 -2.29 1.21
C VAL A 48 1.29 -2.65 -0.21
N GLY A 49 0.52 -3.50 -0.88
CA GLY A 49 0.70 -3.78 -2.30
C GLY A 49 0.02 -2.72 -3.16
N THR A 50 -1.32 -2.76 -3.18
CA THR A 50 -2.11 -1.82 -3.99
C THR A 50 -2.63 -0.63 -3.18
N ILE A 51 -3.18 0.36 -3.86
CA ILE A 51 -3.73 1.55 -3.22
C ILE A 51 -5.03 1.25 -2.46
N GLU A 52 -5.79 0.26 -2.94
CA GLU A 52 -6.98 -0.27 -2.27
C GLU A 52 -6.64 -0.84 -0.89
N GLU A 53 -5.48 -1.50 -0.74
CA GLU A 53 -5.02 -1.97 0.56
C GLU A 53 -4.67 -0.83 1.52
N ALA A 54 -4.13 0.27 1.02
CA ALA A 54 -3.90 1.46 1.83
C ALA A 54 -5.22 2.01 2.37
N VAL A 55 -6.26 2.06 1.54
CA VAL A 55 -7.61 2.48 1.95
C VAL A 55 -8.19 1.52 2.99
N GLU A 56 -8.10 0.21 2.77
CA GLU A 56 -8.59 -0.78 3.74
C GLU A 56 -7.85 -0.67 5.08
N LYS A 57 -6.53 -0.49 5.04
CA LYS A 57 -5.69 -0.33 6.24
C LYS A 57 -5.99 0.96 7.00
N ALA A 58 -6.29 2.05 6.30
CA ALA A 58 -6.75 3.29 6.91
C ALA A 58 -8.10 3.10 7.63
N ASN A 59 -9.04 2.39 7.01
CA ASN A 59 -10.35 2.11 7.60
C ASN A 59 -10.27 1.21 8.83
N LYS A 60 -9.37 0.23 8.86
CA LYS A 60 -9.14 -0.64 10.04
C LYS A 60 -8.47 0.06 11.22
N LYS A 61 -7.85 1.23 10.99
CA LYS A 61 -7.17 2.04 12.02
C LYS A 61 -8.02 3.22 12.52
N LYS A 62 -9.24 3.40 12.00
CA LYS A 62 -10.27 4.27 12.59
C LYS A 62 -10.96 3.56 13.74
#